data_AF-A0A847EBZ6-F1
#
_entry.id   AF-A0A847EBZ6-F1
#
_cell.length_a   1.000
_cell.length_b   1.000
_cell.length_c   1.000
_cell.angle_alpha   90.00
_cell.angle_beta   90.00
_cell.angle_gamma   90.00
#
_symmetry.space_group_name_H-M   'P 1'
#
loop_
_entity.id
_entity.type
_entity.pdbx_description
1 polymer ?
#
loop_
_entity_poly.entity_id
_entity_poly.type
_entity_poly.pdbx_seq_one_letter_code
_entity_poly.pdbx_strand_id
1 'polypeptide(L)'
;MSDAVIVESVRSPGARRRGGLAQTRADEYGIQVLKGLLARVPQVKPEDIDDVIVGCSFPEAETGMNLGRILAMGAGLPISVSGMTVNRFCASGLQAIADATAKIRAGWSEIIIAGGCETMTHIPMGGAAMRPHPDWKWGSMPNVYINMGNTAEN
;
A
#
# COMPACT_ATOMS: atom_id res chain seq x y z
N MET A 1 -2.21 25.93 -10.93
CA MET A 1 -2.08 24.67 -10.18
C MET A 1 -1.94 23.58 -11.23
N SER A 2 -0.91 22.75 -11.17
CA SER A 2 -0.71 21.63 -12.10
C SER A 2 -1.79 20.58 -11.85
N ASP A 3 -2.39 20.03 -12.89
CA ASP A 3 -3.29 18.89 -12.72
C ASP A 3 -2.47 17.60 -12.62
N ALA A 4 -2.77 16.79 -11.59
CA ALA A 4 -2.22 15.45 -11.47
C ALA A 4 -2.98 14.51 -12.43
N VAL A 5 -2.23 13.76 -13.23
CA VAL A 5 -2.77 12.80 -14.20
C VAL A 5 -2.26 11.39 -13.90
N ILE A 6 -3.04 10.38 -14.28
CA ILE A 6 -2.60 8.98 -14.21
C ILE A 6 -1.94 8.63 -15.54
N VAL A 7 -0.63 8.37 -15.51
CA VAL A 7 0.15 8.00 -16.71
C VAL A 7 -0.03 6.52 -17.06
N GLU A 8 -0.01 5.64 -16.06
CA GLU A 8 -0.17 4.19 -16.23
C GLU A 8 -0.67 3.57 -14.92
N SER A 9 -1.33 2.40 -15.00
CA SER A 9 -1.77 1.62 -13.86
C SER A 9 -1.62 0.12 -14.10
N VAL A 10 -1.15 -0.60 -13.09
CA VAL A 10 -1.01 -2.06 -13.13
C VAL A 10 -1.40 -2.68 -11.79
N ARG A 11 -1.68 -3.99 -11.80
CA ARG A 11 -1.90 -4.78 -10.60
C ARG A 11 -1.43 -6.22 -10.81
N SER A 12 -1.15 -6.91 -9.72
CA SER A 12 -1.01 -8.37 -9.73
C SER A 12 -2.39 -9.04 -9.95
N PRO A 13 -2.41 -10.35 -10.28
CA PRO A 13 -3.62 -11.15 -10.11
C PRO A 13 -4.12 -11.10 -8.66
N GLY A 14 -5.43 -11.03 -8.46
CA GLY A 14 -6.02 -11.23 -7.13
C GLY A 14 -6.17 -12.73 -6.86
N ALA A 15 -5.71 -13.20 -5.71
CA ALA A 15 -5.83 -14.60 -5.30
C ALA A 15 -6.69 -14.75 -4.04
N ARG A 16 -7.35 -15.90 -3.92
CA ARG A 16 -8.03 -16.29 -2.68
C ARG A 16 -7.01 -16.45 -1.55
N ARG A 17 -7.44 -16.22 -0.30
CA ARG A 17 -6.66 -16.55 0.90
C ARG A 17 -6.28 -18.04 0.85
N ARG A 18 -4.99 -18.35 1.10
CA ARG A 18 -4.43 -19.71 0.93
C ARG A 18 -4.56 -20.28 -0.50
N GLY A 19 -4.70 -19.41 -1.51
CA GLY A 19 -4.79 -19.76 -2.93
C GLY A 19 -3.48 -19.50 -3.69
N GLY A 20 -3.58 -19.03 -4.94
CA GLY A 20 -2.46 -18.96 -5.88
C GLY A 20 -1.26 -18.07 -5.50
N LEU A 21 -1.40 -17.15 -4.55
CA LEU A 21 -0.30 -16.33 -4.01
C LEU A 21 0.12 -16.74 -2.59
N ALA A 22 -0.39 -17.86 -2.07
CA ALA A 22 -0.16 -18.27 -0.68
C ALA A 22 1.27 -18.71 -0.37
N GLN A 23 2.12 -18.87 -1.37
CA GLN A 23 3.53 -19.25 -1.24
C GLN A 23 4.46 -18.13 -1.75
N THR A 24 3.91 -16.94 -2.01
CA THR A 24 4.66 -15.79 -2.49
C THR A 24 4.53 -14.68 -1.45
N ARG A 25 5.65 -14.07 -1.10
CA ARG A 25 5.64 -12.96 -0.13
C ARG A 25 5.04 -11.71 -0.76
N ALA A 26 4.46 -10.85 0.08
CA ALA A 26 3.81 -9.64 -0.40
C ALA A 26 4.75 -8.57 -0.96
N ASP A 27 5.91 -8.42 -0.35
CA ASP A 27 6.98 -7.60 -0.89
C ASP A 27 7.43 -8.08 -2.28
N GLU A 28 7.54 -9.39 -2.50
CA GLU A 28 7.94 -9.96 -3.79
C GLU A 28 6.96 -9.61 -4.92
N TYR A 29 5.65 -9.88 -4.77
CA TYR A 29 4.71 -9.51 -5.82
C TYR A 29 4.52 -7.99 -5.91
N GLY A 30 4.69 -7.23 -4.82
CA GLY A 30 4.74 -5.78 -4.86
C GLY A 30 5.90 -5.27 -5.72
N ILE A 31 7.10 -5.82 -5.55
CA ILE A 31 8.29 -5.52 -6.37
C ILE A 31 8.03 -5.89 -7.84
N GLN A 32 7.43 -7.05 -8.12
CA GLN A 32 7.07 -7.46 -9.48
C GLN A 32 6.09 -6.48 -10.13
N VAL A 33 5.10 -6.00 -9.39
CA VAL A 33 4.14 -4.99 -9.87
C VAL A 33 4.85 -3.68 -10.19
N LEU A 34 5.75 -3.19 -9.33
CA LEU A 34 6.53 -1.98 -9.61
C LEU A 34 7.44 -2.14 -10.84
N LYS A 35 8.14 -3.27 -10.96
CA LYS A 35 8.95 -3.55 -12.16
C LYS A 35 8.09 -3.62 -13.43
N GLY A 36 6.91 -4.23 -13.34
CA GLY A 36 5.95 -4.29 -14.43
C GLY A 36 5.37 -2.93 -14.81
N LEU A 37 5.17 -2.03 -13.84
CA LEU A 37 4.79 -0.63 -14.07
C LEU A 37 5.90 0.10 -14.85
N LEU A 38 7.13 0.10 -14.33
CA LEU A 38 8.27 0.78 -14.95
C LEU A 38 8.55 0.28 -16.37
N ALA A 39 8.39 -1.02 -16.62
CA ALA A 39 8.55 -1.61 -17.95
C ALA A 39 7.51 -1.11 -18.97
N ARG A 40 6.34 -0.64 -18.53
CA ARG A 40 5.29 -0.08 -19.42
C ARG A 40 5.50 1.40 -19.73
N VAL A 41 6.29 2.09 -18.92
CA VAL A 41 6.64 3.51 -19.09
C VAL A 41 8.14 3.71 -19.26
N PRO A 42 8.78 3.10 -20.28
CA PRO A 42 10.24 3.18 -20.48
C PRO A 42 10.76 4.60 -20.71
N GLN A 43 9.87 5.57 -20.95
CA GLN A 43 10.20 6.99 -21.11
C GLN A 43 10.45 7.70 -19.77
N VAL A 44 9.94 7.15 -18.65
CA VAL A 44 10.15 7.71 -17.31
C VAL A 44 11.48 7.18 -16.79
N LYS A 45 12.42 8.09 -16.49
CA LYS A 45 13.68 7.68 -15.90
C LYS A 45 13.49 7.38 -14.41
N PRO A 46 14.10 6.31 -13.87
CA PRO A 46 13.96 5.99 -12.45
C PRO A 46 14.33 7.12 -11.49
N GLU A 47 15.30 7.96 -11.86
CA GLU A 47 15.72 9.13 -11.08
C GLU A 47 14.73 10.30 -11.06
N ASP A 48 13.78 10.33 -11.99
CA ASP A 48 12.74 11.37 -12.05
C ASP A 48 11.57 11.07 -11.10
N ILE A 49 11.53 9.89 -10.47
CA ILE A 49 10.49 9.51 -9.51
C ILE A 49 10.85 10.08 -8.14
N ASP A 50 9.97 10.92 -7.60
CA ASP A 50 10.20 11.60 -6.32
C ASP A 50 9.87 10.69 -5.12
N ASP A 51 8.80 9.89 -5.22
CA ASP A 51 8.26 9.13 -4.10
C ASP A 51 7.52 7.85 -4.54
N VAL A 52 7.48 6.88 -3.63
CA VAL A 52 6.73 5.62 -3.74
C VAL A 52 5.82 5.47 -2.51
N ILE A 53 4.54 5.77 -2.69
CA ILE A 53 3.54 5.78 -1.61
C ILE A 53 2.72 4.50 -1.68
N VAL A 54 2.81 3.65 -0.64
CA VAL A 54 2.15 2.34 -0.64
C VAL A 54 1.17 2.24 0.52
N GLY A 55 -0.08 1.97 0.19
CA GLY A 55 -1.12 1.64 1.16
C GLY A 55 -0.98 0.20 1.66
N CYS A 56 -0.98 0.01 2.98
CA CYS A 56 -1.00 -1.31 3.64
C CYS A 56 -1.79 -1.23 4.96
N SER A 57 -2.75 -2.12 5.17
CA SER A 57 -3.65 -2.07 6.33
C SER A 57 -3.05 -2.72 7.56
N PHE A 58 -2.27 -3.78 7.38
CA PHE A 58 -1.60 -4.49 8.46
C PHE A 58 -0.09 -4.58 8.17
N PRO A 59 0.66 -3.46 8.27
CA PRO A 59 2.07 -3.41 7.93
C PRO A 59 2.90 -4.15 8.99
N GLU A 60 2.95 -5.47 8.87
CA GLU A 60 3.68 -6.39 9.72
C GLU A 60 4.42 -7.43 8.86
N ALA A 61 5.36 -8.16 9.46
CA ALA A 61 6.17 -9.19 8.80
C ALA A 61 6.71 -8.72 7.43
N GLU A 62 6.41 -9.40 6.33
CA GLU A 62 6.89 -9.00 4.99
C GLU A 62 6.32 -7.69 4.44
N THR A 63 5.21 -7.20 5.00
CA THR A 63 4.61 -5.89 4.67
C THR A 63 4.92 -4.83 5.71
N GLY A 64 5.75 -5.16 6.69
CA GLY A 64 6.11 -4.29 7.80
C GLY A 64 7.15 -3.24 7.45
N MET A 65 7.61 -2.55 8.50
CA MET A 65 8.55 -1.43 8.38
C MET A 65 8.00 -0.34 7.44
N ASN A 66 8.83 0.13 6.52
CA ASN A 66 8.40 1.03 5.46
C ASN A 66 8.35 0.25 4.13
N LEU A 67 7.22 -0.38 3.88
CA LEU A 67 6.95 -1.16 2.67
C LEU A 67 7.18 -0.34 1.40
N GLY A 68 6.73 0.92 1.33
CA GLY A 68 6.98 1.79 0.18
C GLY A 68 8.46 1.90 -0.18
N ARG A 69 9.34 2.09 0.82
CA ARG A 69 10.79 2.12 0.60
C ARG A 69 11.35 0.75 0.23
N ILE A 70 10.87 -0.33 0.85
CA ILE A 70 11.31 -1.70 0.53
C ILE A 70 10.99 -2.04 -0.94
N LEU A 71 9.76 -1.73 -1.39
CA LEU A 71 9.34 -1.98 -2.77
C LEU A 71 10.17 -1.14 -3.75
N ALA A 72 10.41 0.14 -3.45
CA ALA A 72 11.24 1.01 -4.29
C ALA A 72 12.66 0.43 -4.50
N MET A 73 13.33 0.05 -3.42
CA MET A 73 14.68 -0.54 -3.50
C MET A 73 14.67 -1.91 -4.20
N GLY A 74 13.70 -2.77 -3.89
CA GLY A 74 13.57 -4.08 -4.54
C GLY A 74 13.24 -3.99 -6.04
N ALA A 75 12.55 -2.91 -6.45
CA ALA A 75 12.29 -2.59 -7.85
C ALA A 75 13.53 -2.05 -8.60
N GLY A 76 14.60 -1.68 -7.89
CA GLY A 76 15.82 -1.13 -8.46
C GLY A 76 15.79 0.39 -8.65
N LEU A 77 14.89 1.10 -7.96
CA LEU A 77 14.87 2.56 -7.99
C LEU A 77 16.11 3.15 -7.29
N PRO A 78 16.64 4.30 -7.74
CA PRO A 78 17.78 4.96 -7.12
C PRO A 78 17.54 5.29 -5.63
N ILE A 79 18.63 5.35 -4.85
CA ILE A 79 18.56 5.64 -3.41
C ILE A 79 17.90 7.00 -3.09
N SER A 80 17.95 7.95 -4.04
CA SER A 80 17.33 9.28 -3.96
C SER A 80 15.80 9.25 -3.97
N VAL A 81 15.18 8.19 -4.52
CA VAL A 81 13.73 8.07 -4.60
C VAL A 81 13.15 7.80 -3.21
N SER A 82 12.27 8.66 -2.71
CA SER A 82 11.66 8.47 -1.40
C SER A 82 10.66 7.29 -1.40
N GLY A 83 10.23 6.86 -0.22
CA GLY A 83 9.16 5.88 -0.11
C GLY A 83 8.51 5.92 1.26
N MET A 84 7.20 5.69 1.31
CA MET A 84 6.43 5.70 2.55
C MET A 84 5.29 4.68 2.51
N THR A 85 4.85 4.28 3.70
CA THR A 85 3.69 3.39 3.88
C THR A 85 2.56 4.15 4.57
N VAL A 86 1.36 4.09 4.00
CA VAL A 86 0.16 4.75 4.56
C VAL A 86 -0.88 3.72 4.96
N ASN A 87 -1.61 4.01 6.03
CA ASN A 87 -2.66 3.15 6.52
C ASN A 87 -3.95 3.94 6.77
N ARG A 88 -4.96 3.65 5.95
CA ARG A 88 -6.37 4.03 6.14
C ARG A 88 -7.26 2.79 5.92
N PHE A 89 -6.84 1.63 6.44
CA PHE A 89 -7.50 0.34 6.26
C PHE A 89 -7.84 0.07 4.78
N CYS A 90 -9.08 -0.32 4.48
CA CYS A 90 -9.55 -0.66 3.13
C CYS A 90 -9.30 0.46 2.10
N ALA A 91 -9.16 1.71 2.54
CA ALA A 91 -8.92 2.86 1.68
C ALA A 91 -7.43 3.20 1.51
N SER A 92 -6.49 2.44 2.08
CA SER A 92 -5.06 2.79 2.09
C SER A 92 -4.46 3.00 0.70
N GLY A 93 -4.81 2.15 -0.27
CA GLY A 93 -4.32 2.31 -1.64
C GLY A 93 -4.86 3.58 -2.32
N LEU A 94 -6.11 3.96 -2.03
CA LEU A 94 -6.70 5.20 -2.53
C LEU A 94 -6.14 6.42 -1.79
N GLN A 95 -5.85 6.31 -0.50
CA GLN A 95 -5.17 7.34 0.26
C GLN A 95 -3.78 7.63 -0.31
N ALA A 96 -3.03 6.61 -0.71
CA ALA A 96 -1.74 6.80 -1.37
C ALA A 96 -1.86 7.64 -2.66
N ILE A 97 -2.88 7.40 -3.47
CA ILE A 97 -3.17 8.17 -4.69
C ILE A 97 -3.57 9.61 -4.34
N ALA A 98 -4.37 9.80 -3.28
CA ALA A 98 -4.76 11.12 -2.81
C ALA A 98 -3.55 11.94 -2.31
N ASP A 99 -2.64 11.33 -1.56
CA ASP A 99 -1.42 11.96 -1.08
C ASP A 99 -0.48 12.33 -2.24
N ALA A 100 -0.33 11.44 -3.23
CA ALA A 100 0.43 11.72 -4.45
C ALA A 100 -0.16 12.90 -5.23
N THR A 101 -1.49 12.89 -5.42
CA THR A 101 -2.22 13.98 -6.09
C THR A 101 -2.02 15.31 -5.38
N ALA A 102 -2.09 15.32 -4.04
CA ALA A 102 -1.88 16.52 -3.25
C ALA A 102 -0.44 17.05 -3.39
N LYS A 103 0.57 16.18 -3.32
CA LYS A 103 1.99 16.54 -3.50
C LYS A 103 2.27 17.15 -4.88
N ILE A 104 1.74 16.54 -5.95
CA ILE A 104 1.88 17.05 -7.32
C ILE A 104 1.19 18.42 -7.47
N ARG A 105 -0.05 18.54 -7.00
CA ARG A 105 -0.80 19.81 -7.08
C ARG A 105 -0.16 20.94 -6.27
N ALA A 106 0.56 20.60 -5.20
CA ALA A 106 1.31 21.55 -4.38
C ALA A 106 2.66 21.96 -5.00
N GLY A 107 3.10 21.30 -6.09
CA GLY A 107 4.40 21.53 -6.71
C GLY A 107 5.57 20.97 -5.88
N TRP A 108 5.32 19.98 -5.02
CA TRP A 108 6.36 19.33 -4.22
C TRP A 108 6.98 18.12 -4.92
N SER A 109 6.33 17.62 -5.96
CA SER A 109 6.76 16.44 -6.72
C SER A 109 6.19 16.53 -8.13
N GLU A 110 6.88 15.93 -9.09
CA GLU A 110 6.47 15.86 -10.48
C GLU A 110 6.00 14.44 -10.84
N ILE A 111 6.68 13.41 -10.34
CA ILE A 111 6.35 12.00 -10.64
C ILE A 111 6.34 11.18 -9.34
N ILE A 112 5.20 10.55 -9.05
CA ILE A 112 5.03 9.68 -7.88
C ILE A 112 4.42 8.35 -8.31
N ILE A 113 4.92 7.25 -7.76
CA ILE A 113 4.25 5.95 -7.82
C ILE A 113 3.37 5.79 -6.58
N ALA A 114 2.08 5.53 -6.77
CA ALA A 114 1.12 5.35 -5.69
C ALA A 114 0.27 4.09 -5.90
N GLY A 115 0.04 3.34 -4.82
CA GLY A 115 -0.76 2.11 -4.88
C GLY A 115 -0.93 1.44 -3.53
N GLY A 116 -1.16 0.12 -3.52
CA GLY A 116 -1.29 -0.64 -2.29
C GLY A 116 -0.78 -2.08 -2.43
N CYS A 117 -0.39 -2.67 -1.30
CA CYS A 117 0.07 -4.05 -1.22
C CYS A 117 -0.36 -4.66 0.11
N GLU A 118 -0.87 -5.89 0.06
CA GLU A 118 -1.49 -6.57 1.21
C GLU A 118 -1.41 -8.09 1.04
N THR A 119 -1.28 -8.84 2.14
CA THR A 119 -1.44 -10.31 2.15
C THR A 119 -2.29 -10.77 3.32
N MET A 120 -3.50 -11.24 3.02
CA MET A 120 -4.40 -11.82 4.02
C MET A 120 -4.11 -13.30 4.33
N THR A 121 -3.15 -13.91 3.59
CA THR A 121 -2.74 -15.29 3.84
C THR A 121 -1.70 -15.35 4.95
N HIS A 122 -0.66 -14.51 4.88
CA HIS A 122 0.42 -14.50 5.86
C HIS A 122 0.10 -13.56 7.03
N ILE A 123 -0.52 -12.41 6.78
CA ILE A 123 -0.93 -11.45 7.81
C ILE A 123 -2.47 -11.35 7.80
N PRO A 124 -3.19 -12.14 8.62
CA PRO A 124 -4.64 -12.08 8.65
C PRO A 124 -5.13 -10.73 9.21
N MET A 125 -6.41 -10.44 8.99
CA MET A 125 -7.06 -9.26 9.56
C MET A 125 -6.90 -9.26 11.08
N GLY A 126 -6.33 -8.18 11.61
CA GLY A 126 -5.93 -8.06 13.03
C GLY A 126 -4.43 -8.15 13.28
N GLY A 127 -3.63 -8.40 12.26
CA GLY A 127 -2.17 -8.55 12.38
C GLY A 127 -1.77 -9.86 13.07
N ALA A 128 -0.49 -9.98 13.42
CA ALA A 128 0.06 -11.11 14.16
C ALA A 128 -0.31 -11.07 15.65
N ALA A 129 -0.52 -9.87 16.21
CA ALA A 129 -0.84 -9.69 17.63
C ALA A 129 -1.79 -8.50 17.86
N MET A 130 -3.10 -8.75 17.78
CA MET A 130 -4.11 -7.75 18.12
C MET A 130 -4.07 -7.44 19.63
N ARG A 131 -3.81 -6.17 19.98
CA ARG A 131 -3.80 -5.68 21.37
C ARG A 131 -4.71 -4.45 21.49
N PRO A 132 -6.04 -4.65 21.64
CA PRO A 132 -6.98 -3.55 21.77
C PRO A 132 -6.75 -2.77 23.08
N HIS A 133 -7.10 -1.48 23.09
CA HIS A 133 -7.06 -0.67 24.29
C HIS A 133 -7.99 -1.25 25.37
N PRO A 134 -7.54 -1.46 26.62
CA PRO A 134 -8.31 -2.17 27.65
C PRO A 134 -9.62 -1.46 28.03
N ASP A 135 -9.65 -0.13 27.96
CA ASP A 135 -10.85 0.66 28.28
C ASP A 135 -11.89 0.67 27.15
N TRP A 136 -11.54 0.21 25.95
CA TRP A 136 -12.45 0.19 24.81
C TRP A 136 -13.17 -1.16 24.76
N LYS A 137 -14.16 -1.29 25.65
CA LYS A 137 -14.95 -2.50 25.79
C LYS A 137 -15.60 -2.88 24.45
N TRP A 138 -15.41 -4.13 24.05
CA TRP A 138 -16.08 -4.69 22.89
C TRP A 138 -17.59 -4.52 22.99
N GLY A 139 -18.24 -4.03 21.94
CA GLY A 139 -19.69 -3.78 21.94
C GLY A 139 -20.11 -2.40 22.49
N SER A 140 -19.19 -1.60 23.03
CA SER A 140 -19.50 -0.23 23.49
C SER A 140 -19.16 0.80 22.42
N MET A 141 -20.08 1.73 22.13
CA MET A 141 -19.90 2.74 21.09
C MET A 141 -18.73 3.70 21.43
N PRO A 142 -17.86 4.05 20.46
CA PRO A 142 -17.99 3.83 19.01
C PRO A 142 -17.50 2.46 18.49
N ASN A 143 -17.30 1.45 19.36
CA ASN A 143 -16.96 0.05 19.07
C ASN A 143 -15.96 -0.12 17.93
N VAL A 144 -14.82 0.58 18.01
CA VAL A 144 -13.83 0.67 16.92
C VAL A 144 -13.12 -0.64 16.60
N TYR A 145 -13.29 -1.67 17.43
CA TYR A 145 -12.77 -3.00 17.18
C TYR A 145 -13.82 -3.97 16.64
N ILE A 146 -15.08 -3.55 16.46
CA ILE A 146 -16.16 -4.40 15.98
C ILE A 146 -15.73 -5.18 14.73
N ASN A 147 -16.11 -6.46 14.69
CA ASN A 147 -15.87 -7.27 13.52
C ASN A 147 -16.64 -6.71 12.32
N MET A 148 -15.99 -6.62 11.15
CA MET A 148 -16.61 -6.10 9.93
C MET A 148 -17.82 -6.92 9.45
N GLY A 149 -17.91 -8.20 9.80
CA GLY A 149 -19.10 -9.00 9.57
C GLY A 149 -20.28 -8.51 10.40
N ASN A 150 -20.06 -8.14 11.67
CA ASN A 150 -21.13 -7.60 12.52
C ASN A 150 -21.57 -6.21 12.02
N THR A 151 -20.66 -5.36 11.52
CA THR A 151 -21.07 -4.07 10.94
C THR A 151 -21.83 -4.21 9.62
N ALA A 152 -21.69 -5.33 8.92
CA ALA A 152 -22.46 -5.61 7.72
C ALA A 152 -23.91 -6.07 8.03
N GLU A 153 -24.15 -6.58 9.24
CA GLU A 153 -25.47 -7.09 9.68
C GLU A 153 -26.24 -6.11 10.59
N ASN A 154 -25.61 -5.02 11.04
CA ASN A 154 -26.21 -3.98 11.88
C ASN A 154 -26.97 -2.92 11.06
#